data_AF-A0A847FR24-F1
#
_entry.id   AF-A0A847FR24-F1
#
_cell.length_a   1.000
_cell.length_b   1.000
_cell.length_c   1.000
_cell.angle_alpha   90.00
_cell.angle_beta   90.00
_cell.angle_gamma   90.00
#
_symmetry.space_group_name_H-M   'P 1'
#
loop_
_entity.id
_entity.type
_entity.pdbx_description
1 polymer ?
#
loop_
_entity_poly.entity_id
_entity_poly.type
_entity_poly.pdbx_seq_one_letter_code
_entity_poly.pdbx_strand_id
1 'polypeptide(L)'
;PRDMARLGLLYLNGGEWNGRRVVPREWVETSTQPHASVPGGGEYGYLWWRSTFELDAGAVEAFSAIGWGGQWIMIFPELDMVVVFTGGNYAGEDPVEQIVARHLLPAVEELNH
;
A
#
# COMPACT_ATOMS: atom_id res chain seq x y z
N PRO A 1 0.02 9.97 11.02
CA PRO A 1 -1.05 9.39 10.16
C PRO A 1 -1.51 10.27 9.00
N ARG A 2 -1.93 11.53 9.22
CA ARG A 2 -2.49 12.38 8.14
C ARG A 2 -1.49 12.67 7.00
N ASP A 3 -0.24 13.01 7.32
CA ASP A 3 0.76 13.28 6.28
C ASP A 3 1.18 12.01 5.53
N MET A 4 1.17 10.86 6.20
CA MET A 4 1.35 9.55 5.55
C MET A 4 0.22 9.27 4.56
N ALA A 5 -1.03 9.56 4.94
CA ALA A 5 -2.17 9.42 4.04
C ALA A 5 -2.08 10.37 2.85
N ARG A 6 -1.58 11.61 3.03
CA ARG A 6 -1.32 12.54 1.92
C ARG A 6 -0.29 11.98 0.94
N LEU A 7 0.77 11.34 1.43
CA LEU A 7 1.77 10.69 0.58
C LEU A 7 1.16 9.51 -0.20
N GLY A 8 0.36 8.67 0.47
CA GLY A 8 -0.35 7.58 -0.19
C GLY A 8 -1.30 8.10 -1.27
N LEU A 9 -2.08 9.14 -0.98
CA LEU A 9 -3.00 9.76 -1.93
C LEU A 9 -2.28 10.44 -3.10
N LEU A 10 -1.11 11.04 -2.86
CA LEU A 10 -0.27 11.58 -3.93
C LEU A 10 0.13 10.46 -4.90
N TYR A 11 0.53 9.29 -4.39
CA TYR A 11 0.90 8.14 -5.20
C TYR A 11 -0.30 7.48 -5.88
N LEU A 12 -1.43 7.34 -5.18
CA LEU A 12 -2.68 6.84 -5.75
C LEU A 12 -3.13 7.71 -6.94
N ASN A 13 -2.99 9.03 -6.82
CA ASN A 13 -3.31 9.98 -7.88
C ASN A 13 -2.21 10.13 -8.95
N GLY A 14 -1.25 9.21 -9.03
CA GLY A 14 -0.20 9.23 -10.05
C GLY A 14 0.72 10.46 -9.95
N GLY A 15 0.97 10.95 -8.73
CA GLY A 15 1.88 12.05 -8.43
C GLY A 15 1.23 13.44 -8.44
N GLU A 16 -0.10 13.52 -8.52
CA GLU A 16 -0.85 14.76 -8.48
C GLU A 16 -1.42 15.05 -7.09
N TRP A 17 -1.34 16.32 -6.67
CA TRP A 17 -1.97 16.82 -5.46
C TRP A 17 -2.70 18.13 -5.77
N ASN A 18 -4.02 18.16 -5.57
CA ASN A 18 -4.87 19.32 -5.81
C ASN A 18 -4.69 19.96 -7.21
N GLY A 19 -4.67 19.15 -8.27
CA GLY A 19 -4.51 19.63 -9.65
C GLY A 19 -3.09 20.02 -10.03
N ARG A 20 -2.11 19.84 -9.11
CA ARG A 20 -0.70 20.11 -9.38
C ARG A 20 0.11 18.82 -9.31
N ARG A 21 0.85 18.52 -10.38
CA ARG A 21 1.82 17.43 -10.39
C ARG A 21 3.02 17.76 -9.51
N VAL A 22 3.21 17.00 -8.45
CA VAL A 22 4.35 17.10 -7.53
C VAL A 22 5.42 16.07 -7.90
N VAL A 23 4.98 14.88 -8.35
CA VAL A 23 5.83 13.78 -8.80
C VAL A 23 5.43 13.39 -10.23
N PRO A 24 6.36 13.16 -11.17
CA PRO A 24 6.03 12.66 -12.50
C PRO A 24 5.23 11.34 -12.40
N ARG A 25 4.18 11.19 -13.23
CA ARG A 25 3.37 9.96 -13.25
C ARG A 25 4.24 8.75 -13.58
N GLU A 26 5.14 8.94 -14.54
CA GLU A 26 6.10 7.95 -15.00
C GLU A 26 7.03 7.51 -13.86
N TRP A 27 7.35 8.44 -12.95
CA TRP A 27 8.14 8.10 -11.76
C TRP A 27 7.33 7.30 -10.74
N VAL A 28 6.06 7.65 -10.50
CA VAL A 28 5.18 6.84 -9.65
C VAL A 28 5.13 5.41 -10.17
N GLU A 29 4.80 5.24 -11.46
CA GLU A 29 4.73 3.93 -12.13
C GLU A 29 6.05 3.17 -12.06
N THR A 30 7.17 3.83 -12.36
CA THR A 30 8.48 3.18 -12.33
C THR A 30 8.87 2.79 -10.90
N SER A 31 8.64 3.66 -9.92
CA SER A 31 9.06 3.43 -8.54
C SER A 31 8.28 2.33 -7.83
N THR A 32 7.04 2.05 -8.25
CA THR A 32 6.17 1.02 -7.64
C THR A 32 6.17 -0.31 -8.39
N GLN A 33 6.86 -0.39 -9.53
CA GLN A 33 7.06 -1.66 -10.25
C GLN A 33 8.11 -2.55 -9.55
N PRO A 34 8.01 -3.87 -9.70
CA PRO A 34 9.04 -4.80 -9.22
C PRO A 34 10.38 -4.53 -9.91
N HIS A 35 11.42 -4.28 -9.11
CA HIS A 35 12.82 -4.18 -9.56
C HIS A 35 13.71 -5.24 -8.93
N ALA A 36 13.25 -5.88 -7.84
CA ALA A 36 13.93 -6.99 -7.19
C ALA A 36 12.91 -7.95 -6.55
N SER A 37 13.28 -9.23 -6.49
CA SER A 37 12.56 -10.23 -5.68
C SER A 37 13.38 -10.53 -4.43
N VAL A 38 12.78 -10.37 -3.26
CA VAL A 38 13.42 -10.62 -1.96
C VAL A 38 13.05 -12.02 -1.50
N PRO A 39 14.02 -12.95 -1.33
CA PRO A 39 13.73 -14.28 -0.84
C PRO A 39 13.02 -14.24 0.52
N GLY A 40 11.82 -14.80 0.60
CA GLY A 40 10.99 -14.79 1.80
C GLY A 40 10.33 -13.44 2.15
N GLY A 41 10.39 -12.46 1.25
CA GLY A 41 9.90 -11.08 1.50
C GLY A 41 9.15 -10.42 0.33
N GLY A 42 8.81 -11.14 -0.73
CA GLY A 42 8.01 -10.62 -1.84
C GLY A 42 8.81 -9.80 -2.86
N GLU A 43 8.11 -8.96 -3.62
CA GLU A 43 8.71 -8.10 -4.65
C GLU A 43 8.93 -6.69 -4.13
N TYR A 44 9.96 -6.02 -4.66
CA TYR A 44 10.38 -4.71 -4.21
C TYR A 44 10.68 -3.78 -5.39
N GLY A 45 10.15 -2.57 -5.33
CA GLY A 45 10.44 -1.48 -6.25
C GLY A 45 11.46 -0.50 -5.69
N TYR A 46 11.34 0.78 -6.05
CA TYR A 46 12.18 1.84 -5.47
C TYR A 46 11.57 2.34 -4.18
N LEU A 47 11.88 1.66 -3.08
CA LEU A 47 11.38 1.92 -1.72
C LEU A 47 9.94 1.46 -1.45
N TRP A 48 9.37 0.66 -2.34
CA TRP A 48 8.01 0.12 -2.23
C TRP A 48 8.02 -1.40 -2.22
N TRP A 49 7.48 -1.99 -1.17
CA TRP A 49 7.15 -3.41 -1.14
C TRP A 49 5.88 -3.66 -1.94
N ARG A 50 5.78 -4.82 -2.58
CA ARG A 50 4.56 -5.24 -3.26
C ARG A 50 3.95 -6.44 -2.54
N SER A 51 2.63 -6.41 -2.43
CA SER A 51 1.84 -7.45 -1.79
C SER A 51 0.63 -7.74 -2.68
N THR A 52 0.33 -9.02 -2.86
CA THR A 52 -0.89 -9.50 -3.51
C THR A 52 -1.81 -10.08 -2.44
N PHE A 53 -3.06 -9.64 -2.40
CA PHE A 53 -4.06 -10.14 -1.47
C PHE A 53 -5.13 -10.92 -2.24
N GLU A 54 -5.33 -12.19 -1.85
CA GLU A 54 -6.39 -13.03 -2.40
C GLU A 54 -7.71 -12.73 -1.70
N LEU A 55 -8.74 -12.42 -2.50
CA LEU A 55 -10.11 -12.17 -2.07
C LEU A 55 -11.10 -13.07 -2.84
N ASP A 56 -12.36 -13.08 -2.43
CA ASP A 56 -13.39 -13.91 -3.07
C ASP A 56 -13.68 -13.42 -4.51
N ALA A 57 -13.62 -12.12 -4.78
CA ALA A 57 -13.80 -11.56 -6.12
C ALA A 57 -12.54 -11.63 -7.01
N GLY A 58 -11.40 -12.04 -6.45
CA GLY A 58 -10.11 -12.15 -7.14
C GLY A 58 -8.94 -11.61 -6.32
N ALA A 59 -7.77 -11.50 -6.93
CA ALA A 59 -6.59 -10.93 -6.29
C ALA A 59 -6.57 -9.40 -6.45
N VAL A 60 -6.15 -8.68 -5.40
CA VAL A 60 -5.87 -7.25 -5.44
C VAL A 60 -4.40 -6.99 -5.15
N GLU A 61 -3.79 -6.12 -5.95
CA GLU A 61 -2.40 -5.71 -5.79
C GLU A 61 -2.30 -4.49 -4.88
N ALA A 62 -1.24 -4.45 -4.08
CA ALA A 62 -0.88 -3.29 -3.30
C ALA A 62 0.62 -3.01 -3.40
N PHE A 63 0.97 -1.75 -3.26
CA PHE A 63 2.34 -1.36 -2.97
C PHE A 63 2.41 -0.54 -1.68
N SER A 64 3.47 -0.77 -0.91
CA SER A 64 3.54 -0.35 0.49
C SER A 64 4.90 0.20 0.89
N ALA A 65 4.87 1.32 1.62
CA ALA A 65 6.02 1.80 2.38
C ALA A 65 5.92 1.27 3.81
N ILE A 66 6.90 0.47 4.23
CA ILE A 66 6.91 -0.20 5.54
C ILE A 66 8.03 0.39 6.39
N GLY A 67 7.68 0.84 7.59
CA GLY A 67 8.60 1.36 8.59
C GLY A 67 8.57 0.54 9.87
N TRP A 68 9.74 0.44 10.51
CA TRP A 68 9.91 -0.28 11.77
C TRP A 68 8.94 0.25 12.86
N GLY A 69 8.34 -0.66 13.62
CA GLY A 69 7.33 -0.30 14.63
C GLY A 69 5.88 -0.44 14.19
N GLY A 70 5.60 -1.07 13.04
CA GLY A 70 4.24 -1.19 12.49
C GLY A 70 3.77 0.09 11.80
N GLN A 71 4.65 0.79 11.08
CA GLN A 71 4.27 1.94 10.26
C GLN A 71 4.03 1.47 8.83
N TRP A 72 2.83 1.69 8.29
CA TRP A 72 2.49 1.28 6.94
C TRP A 72 1.77 2.40 6.19
N ILE A 73 2.12 2.55 4.92
CA ILE A 73 1.33 3.25 3.92
C ILE A 73 1.09 2.22 2.82
N MET A 74 -0.14 1.73 2.69
CA MET A 74 -0.54 0.76 1.67
C MET A 74 -1.46 1.44 0.68
N ILE A 75 -1.19 1.27 -0.61
CA ILE A 75 -1.97 1.84 -1.70
C ILE A 75 -2.52 0.69 -2.52
N PHE A 76 -3.84 0.70 -2.75
CA PHE A 76 -4.59 -0.26 -3.55
C PHE A 76 -5.19 0.48 -4.75
N PRO A 77 -4.47 0.58 -5.89
CA PRO A 77 -4.94 1.34 -7.04
C PRO A 77 -6.28 0.85 -7.59
N GLU A 78 -6.50 -0.46 -7.65
CA GLU A 78 -7.77 -1.02 -8.16
C GLU A 78 -8.98 -0.67 -7.29
N LEU A 79 -8.75 -0.35 -6.01
CA LEU A 79 -9.80 -0.04 -5.03
C LEU A 79 -9.92 1.47 -4.76
N ASP A 80 -9.15 2.32 -5.45
CA ASP A 80 -9.02 3.76 -5.16
C ASP A 80 -8.81 4.06 -3.67
N MET A 81 -7.94 3.26 -3.03
CA MET A 81 -7.84 3.20 -1.56
C MET A 81 -6.40 3.37 -1.05
N VAL A 82 -6.30 4.09 0.08
CA VAL A 82 -5.07 4.20 0.87
C VAL A 82 -5.36 3.77 2.30
N VAL A 83 -4.56 2.84 2.81
CA VAL A 83 -4.62 2.39 4.20
C VAL A 83 -3.34 2.78 4.92
N VAL A 84 -3.48 3.43 6.09
CA VAL A 84 -2.34 3.85 6.91
C VAL A 84 -2.44 3.22 8.28
N PHE A 85 -1.38 2.51 8.67
CA PHE A 85 -1.20 2.06 10.05
C PHE A 85 -0.05 2.84 10.69
N THR A 86 -0.25 3.21 11.94
CA THR A 86 0.82 3.73 12.80
C THR A 86 0.81 2.96 14.10
N GLY A 87 1.92 2.32 14.43
CA GLY A 87 2.09 1.53 15.64
C GLY A 87 3.24 2.01 16.53
N GLY A 88 3.55 1.21 17.53
CA GLY A 88 4.76 1.31 18.36
C GLY A 88 5.30 -0.07 18.69
N ASN A 89 5.06 -1.05 17.81
CA ASN A 89 5.40 -2.46 18.05
C ASN A 89 6.82 -2.75 17.55
N TYR A 90 7.78 -2.67 18.46
CA TYR A 90 9.20 -2.81 18.15
C TYR A 90 9.80 -4.17 18.55
N ALA A 91 9.02 -5.02 19.20
CA ALA A 91 9.49 -6.24 19.86
C ALA A 91 8.72 -7.52 19.46
N GLY A 92 7.67 -7.42 18.64
CA GLY A 92 6.86 -8.54 18.20
C GLY A 92 6.68 -8.60 16.69
N GLU A 93 5.97 -9.63 16.23
CA GLU A 93 5.54 -9.74 14.82
C GLU A 93 4.64 -8.59 14.42
N ASP A 94 4.73 -8.17 13.15
CA ASP A 94 3.90 -7.11 12.58
C ASP A 94 2.61 -7.72 11.98
N PRO A 95 1.43 -7.52 12.60
CA PRO A 95 0.19 -8.16 12.16
C PRO A 95 -0.54 -7.39 11.05
N VAL A 96 0.02 -6.27 10.56
CA VAL A 96 -0.73 -5.32 9.71
C VAL A 96 -1.31 -5.99 8.47
N GLU A 97 -0.54 -6.75 7.70
CA GLU A 97 -1.07 -7.44 6.51
C GLU A 97 -2.19 -8.42 6.86
N GLN A 98 -2.10 -9.13 8.00
CA GLN A 98 -3.17 -10.04 8.44
C GLN A 98 -4.45 -9.30 8.81
N ILE A 99 -4.33 -8.11 9.42
CA ILE A 99 -5.47 -7.26 9.74
C ILE A 99 -6.13 -6.77 8.45
N VAL A 100 -5.34 -6.31 7.47
CA VAL A 100 -5.85 -5.87 6.17
C VAL A 100 -6.61 -6.99 5.48
N ALA A 101 -5.97 -8.16 5.34
CA ALA A 101 -6.54 -9.30 4.64
C ALA A 101 -7.82 -9.85 5.29
N ARG A 102 -7.87 -9.92 6.64
CA ARG A 102 -8.99 -10.57 7.35
C ARG A 102 -10.16 -9.65 7.64
N HIS A 103 -9.94 -8.33 7.68
CA HIS A 103 -10.96 -7.41 8.19
C HIS A 103 -11.23 -6.22 7.27
N LEU A 104 -10.21 -5.65 6.63
CA LEU A 104 -10.42 -4.47 5.79
C LEU A 104 -10.89 -4.83 4.39
N LEU A 105 -10.16 -5.70 3.68
CA LEU A 105 -10.50 -6.02 2.30
C LEU A 105 -11.88 -6.70 2.16
N PRO A 106 -12.27 -7.68 3.01
CA PRO A 106 -13.61 -8.26 2.94
C PRO A 106 -14.73 -7.23 3.15
N ALA A 107 -14.54 -6.28 4.07
CA ALA A 107 -15.52 -5.21 4.32
C ALA A 107 -15.65 -4.23 3.14
N VAL A 108 -14.57 -4.01 2.38
CA VAL A 108 -14.61 -3.18 1.17
C VAL A 108 -15.34 -3.90 0.03
N GLU A 109 -15.14 -5.20 -0.13
CA GLU A 109 -15.89 -6.00 -1.12
C GLU A 109 -17.41 -5.96 -0.85
N GLU A 110 -17.84 -6.14 0.39
CA GLU A 110 -19.27 -6.08 0.77
C GLU A 110 -19.93 -4.73 0.43
N LEU A 111 -19.18 -3.63 0.46
CA LEU A 111 -19.71 -2.29 0.15
C LEU A 111 -19.84 -2.01 -1.35
N ASN A 112 -19.13 -2.78 -2.19
CA ASN A 112 -19.11 -2.63 -3.64
C ASN A 112 -20.12 -3.56 -4.35
N HIS A 113 -20.85 -4.39 -3.59
CA HIS A 113 -21.94 -5.24 -4.04
C HIS A 113 -23.32 -4.65 -3.68
#